data_AF-A0A970INN6-F1
#
_entry.id   AF-A0A970INN6-F1
#
_cell.length_a   1.000
_cell.length_b   1.000
_cell.length_c   1.000
_cell.angle_alpha   90.00
_cell.angle_beta   90.00
_cell.angle_gamma   90.00
#
_symmetry.space_group_name_H-M   'P 1'
#
loop_
_entity.id
_entity.type
_entity.pdbx_description
1 polymer ?
#
loop_
_entity_poly.entity_id
_entity_poly.type
_entity_poly.pdbx_seq_one_letter_code
_entity_poly.pdbx_strand_id
1 'polypeptide(L)' 'IATELGSAREVISRILGQFRDAGAVNLARGRIRVEKPDYLRAMIN' A
#
# COMPACT_ATOMS: atom_id res chain seq x y z
N ILE A 1 -3.64 2.30 10.03
CA ILE A 1 -2.70 1.50 9.21
C ILE A 1 -1.33 1.35 9.85
N ALA A 2 -0.45 2.37 9.89
CA ALA A 2 0.93 2.16 10.41
C ALA A 2 0.97 1.63 11.85
N THR A 3 0.22 2.24 12.77
CA THR A 3 0.06 1.78 14.16
C THR A 3 -0.59 0.40 14.26
N GLU A 4 -1.53 0.09 13.37
CA GLU A 4 -2.28 -1.18 13.37
C GLU A 4 -1.45 -2.35 12.80
N LEU A 5 -0.44 -2.06 11.99
CA LEU A 5 0.48 -3.04 11.43
C LEU A 5 1.75 -3.23 12.29
N GLY A 6 1.84 -2.56 13.45
CA GLY A 6 3.02 -2.62 14.33
C GLY A 6 4.31 -2.14 13.67
N SER A 7 4.22 -1.31 12.63
CA SER A 7 5.35 -0.93 11.78
C SER A 7 5.58 0.57 11.78
N ALA A 8 6.83 0.99 11.56
CA ALA A 8 7.18 2.39 11.46
C ALA A 8 6.42 3.05 10.30
N ARG A 9 5.86 4.24 10.54
CA ARG A 9 5.08 5.01 9.55
C ARG A 9 5.84 5.21 8.24
N GLU A 10 7.15 5.37 8.32
CA GLU A 10 8.04 5.54 7.17
C GLU A 10 8.09 4.30 6.28
N VAL A 11 8.16 3.10 6.88
CA VAL A 11 8.20 1.83 6.16
C VAL A 11 6.91 1.60 5.40
N ILE A 12 5.76 1.78 6.07
CA ILE A 12 4.45 1.65 5.44
C ILE A 12 4.27 2.68 4.33
N SER A 13 4.71 3.92 4.54
CA SER A 13 4.64 4.97 3.52
C SER A 13 5.50 4.62 2.29
N ARG A 14 6.68 4.02 2.50
CA ARG A 14 7.56 3.56 1.42
C ARG A 14 6.92 2.45 0.59
N ILE A 15 6.35 1.44 1.24
CA ILE A 15 5.66 0.32 0.58
C ILE A 15 4.44 0.83 -0.21
N LEU A 16 3.62 1.68 0.40
CA LEU A 16 2.48 2.29 -0.29
C LEU A 16 2.90 3.15 -1.48
N GLY A 17 4.04 3.83 -1.38
CA GLY A 17 4.67 4.53 -2.50
C GLY A 17 5.01 3.58 -3.65
N GLN A 18 5.68 2.45 -3.36
CA GLN A 18 6.01 1.45 -4.37
C GLN A 18 4.77 0.87 -5.06
N PHE A 19 3.70 0.58 -4.31
CA PHE A 19 2.45 0.09 -4.89
C PHE A 19 1.75 1.14 -5.75
N ARG A 20 1.82 2.42 -5.36
CA ARG A 20 1.29 3.52 -6.16
C ARG A 20 2.08 3.65 -7.46
N ASP A 21 3.40 3.59 -7.39
CA ASP A 21 4.28 3.72 -8.56
C ASP A 21 4.09 2.53 -9.53
N ALA A 22 3.75 1.34 -9.03
CA ALA A 22 3.32 0.18 -9.83
C ALA A 22 1.87 0.28 -10.39
N GLY A 23 1.15 1.35 -10.03
CA GLY A 23 -0.26 1.54 -10.36
C GLY A 23 -1.20 0.52 -9.71
N ALA A 24 -0.77 -0.12 -8.62
CA ALA A 24 -1.55 -1.12 -7.90
C ALA A 24 -2.52 -0.49 -6.89
N VAL A 25 -2.18 0.68 -6.37
CA VAL A 25 -3.04 1.48 -5.49
C VAL A 25 -3.05 2.95 -5.88
N ASN A 26 -4.12 3.64 -5.54
CA ASN A 26 -4.19 5.09 -5.56
C ASN A 26 -4.33 5.62 -4.14
N LEU A 27 -3.49 6.60 -3.78
CA LEU A 27 -3.45 7.21 -2.45
C LEU A 27 -4.13 8.58 -2.52
N ALA A 28 -5.24 8.73 -1.81
CA ALA A 28 -5.90 10.01 -1.58
C ALA A 28 -5.80 10.38 -0.10
N ARG A 29 -6.12 11.63 0.26
CA ARG A 29 -6.05 12.08 1.66
C ARG A 29 -6.91 11.20 2.57
N GLY A 30 -6.26 10.38 3.39
CA GLY A 30 -6.91 9.44 4.30
C GLY A 30 -7.61 8.25 3.65
N ARG A 31 -7.41 8.00 2.34
CA ARG A 31 -8.03 6.88 1.62
C ARG A 31 -7.02 6.16 0.74
N ILE A 32 -7.15 4.84 0.67
CA ILE A 32 -6.38 3.98 -0.24
C ILE A 32 -7.39 3.25 -1.11
N ARG A 33 -7.24 3.38 -2.42
CA ARG A 33 -8.05 2.67 -3.40
C ARG A 33 -7.17 1.60 -4.04
N VAL A 34 -7.64 0.36 -4.07
CA VAL A 34 -6.94 -0.75 -4.71
C VAL A 34 -7.39 -0.83 -6.16
N GLU A 35 -6.44 -0.68 -7.08
CA GLU A 35 -6.70 -0.68 -8.53
C GLU A 35 -6.31 -2.02 -9.16
N LYS A 36 -5.29 -2.71 -8.62
CA LYS A 36 -4.86 -4.04 -9.09
C LYS A 36 -4.83 -5.04 -7.92
N PRO A 37 -5.99 -5.58 -7.51
CA PRO A 37 -6.06 -6.50 -6.38
C PRO A 37 -5.27 -7.79 -6.62
N ASP A 38 -5.26 -8.32 -7.85
CA ASP A 38 -4.51 -9.54 -8.19
C ASP A 38 -2.99 -9.37 -8.06
N TYR A 39 -2.49 -8.19 -8.44
CA TYR A 39 -1.08 -7.83 -8.27
C TYR A 39 -0.68 -7.83 -6.79
N LEU A 40 -1.51 -7.24 -5.93
CA LEU A 40 -1.25 -7.22 -4.48
C LEU A 40 -1.34 -8.62 -3.87
N ARG A 41 -2.30 -9.44 -4.30
CA ARG A 41 -2.45 -10.83 -3.83
C ARG A 41 -1.22 -11.68 -4.15
N ALA A 42 -0.61 -11.49 -5.32
CA ALA A 42 0.59 -12.22 -5.72
C ALA A 42 1.82 -11.92 -4.83
N MET A 43 1.82 -10.80 -4.11
CA MET A 43 2.93 -10.41 -3.21
C MET A 43 2.82 -10.97 -1.79
N ILE A 44 1.71 -11.65 -1.46
CA ILE A 44 1.46 -12.22 -0.13
C ILE A 44 1.63 -13.76 -0.16
N ASN A 45 2.23 -14.29 -1.23
CA ASN A 45 2.52 -15.71 -1.43
C ASN A 45 3.97 -16.04 -1.09
#